data_AF-A0A538N621-F1
#
_entry.id   AF-A0A538N621-F1
#
_cell.length_a   1.000
_cell.length_b   1.000
_cell.length_c   1.000
_cell.angle_alpha   90.00
_cell.angle_beta   90.00
_cell.angle_gamma   90.00
#
_symmetry.space_group_name_H-M   'P 1'
#
loop_
_entity.id
_entity.type
_entity.pdbx_description
1 polymer ?
#
loop_
_entity_poly.entity_id
_entity_poly.type
_entity_poly.pdbx_seq_one_letter_code
_entity_poly.pdbx_strand_id
1 'polypeptide(L)'
;MATHVGPSTAVWPTHHATRAGRALQRRLSSRTRHREASPEALPALVPGERLLGVETDARGGPVAATDRGIYHGDDRGWLRLGWEQVRRVDWDGPRNALLLCGLTPDVPQRTEVVLRHGSRLVALARERVAWCTVPVPPTRLDAIGTLLAVRRRPGADGLVWVVAFGAGVNGEDPDTSVRLASALHHVRARDGI
;
A
#
# COMPACT_ATOMS: atom_id res chain seq x y z
N MET A 1 1.30 -20.89 -32.22
CA MET A 1 0.59 -20.19 -31.12
C MET A 1 1.53 -20.10 -29.94
N ALA A 2 2.14 -18.94 -29.70
CA ALA A 2 3.03 -18.74 -28.57
C ALA A 2 2.22 -18.18 -27.38
N THR A 3 2.14 -18.95 -26.30
CA THR A 3 1.58 -18.51 -25.02
C THR A 3 2.55 -17.51 -24.39
N HIS A 4 2.17 -16.23 -24.38
CA HIS A 4 2.93 -15.20 -23.71
C HIS A 4 2.71 -15.32 -22.20
N VAL A 5 3.56 -16.09 -21.51
CA VAL A 5 3.60 -16.10 -20.04
C VAL A 5 4.19 -14.76 -19.61
N GLY A 6 3.33 -13.84 -19.17
CA GLY A 6 3.76 -12.56 -18.61
C GLY A 6 4.61 -12.75 -17.35
N PRO A 7 5.47 -11.79 -16.99
CA PRO A 7 6.27 -11.88 -15.78
C PRO A 7 5.35 -11.98 -14.56
N SER A 8 5.51 -13.06 -13.78
CA SER A 8 4.78 -13.24 -12.53
C SER A 8 5.39 -12.32 -11.47
N THR A 9 4.57 -11.50 -10.81
CA THR A 9 5.01 -10.60 -9.73
C THR A 9 4.47 -11.13 -8.42
N ALA A 10 5.34 -11.34 -7.44
CA ALA A 10 4.94 -11.81 -6.12
C ALA A 10 5.34 -10.84 -5.02
N VAL A 11 4.55 -10.88 -3.95
CA VAL A 11 4.73 -10.07 -2.75
C VAL A 11 5.33 -10.96 -1.67
N TRP A 12 6.56 -10.66 -1.26
CA TRP A 12 7.27 -11.42 -0.24
C TRP A 12 7.32 -10.63 1.06
N PRO A 13 6.56 -11.06 2.10
CA PRO A 13 6.68 -10.46 3.41
C PRO A 13 7.94 -11.00 4.11
N THR A 14 8.79 -10.13 4.62
CA THR A 14 9.76 -10.53 5.65
C THR A 14 9.20 -10.13 7.00
N HIS A 15 8.89 -11.12 7.83
CA HIS A 15 8.55 -10.89 9.23
C HIS A 15 9.83 -10.91 10.06
N HIS A 16 10.11 -9.83 10.77
CA HIS A 16 11.07 -9.86 11.87
C HIS A 16 10.31 -9.63 13.18
N ALA A 17 10.36 -10.62 14.07
CA ALA A 17 10.02 -10.41 15.47
C ALA A 17 11.13 -9.55 16.09
N THR A 18 10.89 -8.25 16.20
CA THR A 18 11.73 -7.36 17.01
C THR A 18 10.97 -6.99 18.28
N ARG A 19 11.59 -7.30 19.42
CA ARG A 19 11.08 -7.09 20.78
C ARG A 19 11.70 -5.80 21.34
N ALA A 20 11.10 -4.64 21.06
CA ALA A 20 11.30 -3.35 21.74
C ALA A 20 10.47 -2.28 20.99
N GLY A 21 9.73 -1.36 21.57
CA GLY A 21 9.48 -1.00 22.95
C GLY A 21 8.27 -0.06 23.02
N ARG A 22 7.52 -0.15 24.11
CA ARG A 22 6.41 0.76 24.43
C ARG A 22 7.01 2.07 24.95
N ALA A 23 6.70 3.20 24.30
CA ALA A 23 6.46 4.50 24.93
C ALA A 23 6.34 5.61 23.87
N LEU A 24 5.12 6.07 23.59
CA LEU A 24 4.78 7.50 23.70
C LEU A 24 3.25 7.70 23.64
N GLN A 25 2.69 7.96 24.82
CA GLN A 25 1.32 8.46 25.01
C GLN A 25 1.29 9.99 24.91
N ARG A 26 0.12 10.50 24.48
CA ARG A 26 -0.46 11.82 24.78
C ARG A 26 0.09 13.06 24.07
N ARG A 27 -0.67 13.48 23.06
CA ARG A 27 -1.26 14.83 22.78
C ARG A 27 -1.51 14.82 21.27
N LEU A 28 -2.77 14.83 20.79
CA LEU A 28 -3.53 16.04 20.56
C LEU A 28 -5.02 15.67 20.44
N SER A 29 -5.81 16.09 21.41
CA SER A 29 -7.25 16.28 21.28
C SER A 29 -7.48 17.78 21.37
N SER A 30 -7.88 18.44 20.27
CA SER A 30 -8.89 19.51 20.29
C SER A 30 -9.00 20.25 18.95
N ARG A 31 -10.27 20.38 18.49
CA ARG A 31 -10.86 21.38 17.57
C ARG A 31 -10.54 21.14 16.08
N THR A 32 -11.52 20.83 15.23
CA THR A 32 -12.78 21.58 15.04
C THR A 32 -13.96 20.64 14.76
N ARG A 33 -15.11 20.91 15.39
CA ARG A 33 -16.39 20.26 15.09
C ARG A 33 -16.98 20.90 13.83
N HIS A 34 -16.79 20.27 12.68
CA HIS A 34 -17.82 20.28 11.64
C HIS A 34 -18.47 18.91 11.66
N ARG A 35 -19.72 18.86 12.10
CA ARG A 35 -20.57 17.67 11.99
C ARG A 35 -21.03 17.58 10.54
N GLU A 36 -20.11 17.18 9.66
CA GLU A 36 -20.48 16.63 8.36
C GLU A 36 -21.15 15.28 8.59
N ALA A 37 -22.14 14.96 7.76
CA ALA A 37 -22.94 13.75 7.85
C ALA A 37 -22.04 12.53 8.09
N SER A 38 -22.25 11.84 9.22
CA SER A 38 -21.55 10.60 9.52
C SER A 38 -21.95 9.61 8.42
N PRO A 39 -21.03 9.09 7.61
CA PRO A 39 -21.39 8.06 6.64
C PRO A 39 -22.02 6.89 7.40
N GLU A 40 -23.09 6.35 6.82
CA GLU A 40 -23.73 5.10 7.24
C GLU A 40 -22.65 4.02 7.37
N ALA A 41 -22.29 3.71 8.62
CA ALA A 41 -21.28 2.74 9.06
C ALA A 41 -19.83 2.95 8.55
N LEU A 42 -18.91 3.15 9.49
CA LEU A 42 -17.46 3.09 9.25
C LEU A 42 -17.06 1.69 8.73
N PRO A 43 -15.97 1.58 7.95
CA PRO A 43 -15.47 0.27 7.53
C PRO A 43 -15.03 -0.55 8.74
N ALA A 44 -15.10 -1.87 8.60
CA ALA A 44 -14.46 -2.79 9.54
C ALA A 44 -12.93 -2.64 9.44
N LEU A 45 -12.36 -1.89 10.38
CA LEU A 45 -10.92 -1.64 10.43
C LEU A 45 -10.15 -2.87 10.90
N VAL A 46 -8.92 -3.02 10.40
CA VAL A 46 -8.01 -4.04 10.94
C VAL A 46 -7.69 -3.69 12.39
N PRO A 47 -7.56 -4.66 13.32
CA PRO A 47 -7.18 -4.36 14.70
C PRO A 47 -5.93 -3.48 14.81
N GLY A 48 -6.08 -2.38 15.57
CA GLY A 48 -5.03 -1.38 15.79
C GLY A 48 -4.81 -0.38 14.65
N GLU A 49 -5.60 -0.44 13.58
CA GLU A 49 -5.63 0.57 12.53
C GLU A 49 -6.38 1.82 13.02
N ARG A 50 -5.85 3.01 12.72
CA ARG A 50 -6.41 4.29 13.16
C ARG A 50 -6.94 5.07 11.99
N LEU A 51 -8.18 5.54 12.14
CA LEU A 51 -8.80 6.45 11.20
C LEU A 51 -8.11 7.82 11.21
N LEU A 52 -7.78 8.34 10.03
CA LEU A 52 -7.15 9.65 9.85
C LEU A 52 -8.09 10.67 9.20
N GLY A 53 -9.02 10.19 8.38
CA GLY A 53 -10.03 11.03 7.73
C GLY A 53 -11.15 10.19 7.16
N VAL A 54 -12.34 10.79 7.11
CA VAL A 54 -13.52 10.22 6.48
C VAL A 54 -14.17 11.30 5.67
N GLU A 55 -14.51 10.98 4.42
CA GLU A 55 -15.22 11.86 3.52
C GLU A 55 -16.25 11.05 2.72
N THR A 56 -17.19 11.74 2.10
CA THR A 56 -18.03 11.16 1.05
C THR A 56 -17.52 11.68 -0.28
N ASP A 57 -17.29 10.77 -1.21
CA ASP A 57 -16.88 11.10 -2.56
C ASP A 57 -18.00 11.89 -3.28
N ALA A 58 -17.71 12.44 -4.46
CA ALA A 58 -18.67 13.24 -5.22
C ALA A 58 -19.84 12.41 -5.78
N ARG A 59 -19.74 11.08 -5.76
CA ARG A 59 -20.76 10.12 -6.20
C ARG A 59 -21.62 9.61 -5.03
N GLY A 60 -21.33 10.03 -3.80
CA GLY A 60 -22.04 9.57 -2.60
C GLY A 60 -21.40 8.35 -1.93
N GLY A 61 -20.33 7.79 -2.50
CA GLY A 61 -19.62 6.65 -1.95
C GLY A 61 -18.78 7.03 -0.73
N PRO A 62 -18.74 6.22 0.33
CA PRO A 62 -17.98 6.55 1.52
C PRO A 62 -16.49 6.27 1.29
N VAL A 63 -15.64 7.15 1.83
CA VAL A 63 -14.18 7.05 1.74
C VAL A 63 -13.58 7.27 3.12
N ALA A 64 -12.73 6.35 3.56
CA ALA A 64 -12.07 6.42 4.85
C ALA A 64 -10.58 6.16 4.68
N ALA A 65 -9.76 7.14 5.04
CA ALA A 65 -8.32 6.99 5.08
C ALA A 65 -7.84 6.70 6.49
N THR A 66 -6.91 5.75 6.62
CA THR A 66 -6.34 5.29 7.87
C THR A 66 -4.82 5.45 7.85
N ASP A 67 -4.18 5.10 8.96
CA ASP A 67 -2.72 4.98 9.02
C ASP A 67 -2.17 3.77 8.23
N ARG A 68 -3.02 2.81 7.80
CA ARG A 68 -2.60 1.60 7.08
C ARG A 68 -3.17 1.42 5.67
N GLY A 69 -4.18 2.18 5.28
CA GLY A 69 -4.72 2.13 3.94
C GLY A 69 -5.82 3.15 3.70
N ILE A 70 -6.46 3.01 2.54
CA ILE A 70 -7.70 3.69 2.22
C ILE A 70 -8.79 2.65 1.99
N TYR A 71 -9.94 2.96 2.52
CA TYR A 71 -11.19 2.28 2.26
C TYR A 71 -12.01 3.16 1.36
N HIS A 72 -12.56 2.59 0.30
CA HIS A 72 -13.52 3.23 -0.57
C HIS A 72 -14.59 2.22 -0.93
N GLY A 73 -15.83 2.67 -1.07
CA GLY A 73 -16.93 1.78 -1.37
C GLY A 73 -17.98 2.43 -2.24
N ASP A 74 -18.84 1.58 -2.78
CA ASP A 74 -20.15 1.95 -3.29
C ASP A 74 -21.22 1.24 -2.45
N ASP A 75 -22.45 1.19 -2.95
CA ASP A 75 -23.59 0.54 -2.29
C ASP A 75 -23.36 -0.96 -2.00
N ARG A 76 -22.31 -1.58 -2.56
CA ARG A 76 -21.96 -3.00 -2.38
C ARG A 76 -20.97 -3.22 -1.23
N GLY A 77 -20.45 -2.15 -0.63
CA GLY A 77 -19.60 -2.20 0.56
C GLY A 77 -18.19 -1.66 0.36
N TRP A 78 -17.34 -1.92 1.36
CA TRP A 78 -16.01 -1.36 1.44
C TRP A 78 -14.94 -2.22 0.77
N LEU A 79 -14.15 -1.59 -0.09
CA LEU A 79 -12.90 -2.13 -0.62
C LEU A 79 -11.73 -1.46 0.09
N ARG A 80 -10.71 -2.24 0.45
CA ARG A 80 -9.50 -1.76 1.13
C ARG A 80 -8.31 -1.83 0.17
N LEU A 81 -7.55 -0.75 0.14
CA LEU A 81 -6.24 -0.69 -0.51
C LEU A 81 -5.18 -0.24 0.50
N GLY A 82 -4.22 -1.11 0.80
CA GLY A 82 -3.11 -0.80 1.70
C GLY A 82 -2.17 0.23 1.09
N TRP A 83 -1.60 1.12 1.92
CA TRP A 83 -0.68 2.16 1.42
C TRP A 83 0.60 1.58 0.80
N GLU A 84 1.05 0.42 1.30
CA GLU A 84 2.16 -0.36 0.77
C GLU A 84 1.87 -0.98 -0.61
N GLN A 85 0.59 -1.13 -0.98
CA GLN A 85 0.17 -1.69 -2.26
C GLN A 85 0.03 -0.61 -3.35
N VAL A 86 0.13 0.67 -3.00
CA VAL A 86 0.02 1.78 -3.94
C VAL A 86 1.40 2.15 -4.48
N ARG A 87 1.57 2.06 -5.80
CA ARG A 87 2.79 2.45 -6.50
C ARG A 87 3.02 3.95 -6.45
N ARG A 88 1.97 4.71 -6.81
CA ARG A 88 1.98 6.17 -6.88
C ARG A 88 0.57 6.73 -6.69
N VAL A 89 0.53 8.00 -6.30
CA VAL A 89 -0.69 8.78 -6.12
C VAL A 89 -0.68 9.94 -7.10
N ASP A 90 -1.63 9.96 -8.03
CA ASP A 90 -1.83 11.05 -8.98
C ASP A 90 -3.11 11.84 -8.64
N TRP A 91 -3.22 13.04 -9.21
CA TRP A 91 -4.39 13.90 -9.06
C TRP A 91 -4.85 14.37 -10.44
N ASP A 92 -6.10 14.08 -10.77
CA ASP A 92 -6.77 14.61 -11.96
C ASP A 92 -7.59 15.83 -11.54
N GLY A 93 -7.01 17.01 -11.70
CA GLY A 93 -7.63 18.29 -11.34
C GLY A 93 -8.97 18.54 -12.04
N PRO A 94 -9.06 18.41 -13.38
CA PRO A 94 -10.32 18.59 -14.10
C PRO A 94 -11.46 17.68 -13.63
N ARG A 95 -11.16 16.42 -13.27
CA ARG A 95 -12.17 15.48 -12.74
C ARG A 95 -12.30 15.51 -11.23
N ASN A 96 -11.47 16.31 -10.55
CA ASN A 96 -11.33 16.34 -9.10
C ASN A 96 -11.14 14.93 -8.50
N ALA A 97 -10.32 14.10 -9.16
CA ALA A 97 -10.21 12.67 -8.87
C ALA A 97 -8.82 12.28 -8.34
N LEU A 98 -8.81 11.60 -7.19
CA LEU A 98 -7.65 10.94 -6.63
C LEU A 98 -7.43 9.62 -7.35
N LEU A 99 -6.24 9.46 -7.92
CA LEU A 99 -5.86 8.25 -8.65
C LEU A 99 -4.80 7.49 -7.86
N LEU A 100 -5.12 6.25 -7.49
CA LEU A 100 -4.22 5.34 -6.79
C LEU A 100 -3.82 4.24 -7.75
N CYS A 101 -2.54 4.19 -8.14
CA CYS A 101 -2.06 3.15 -9.03
C CYS A 101 -1.54 1.96 -8.22
N GLY A 102 -2.06 0.77 -8.48
CA GLY A 102 -1.58 -0.47 -7.88
C GLY A 102 -0.11 -0.75 -8.18
N LEU A 103 0.58 -1.37 -7.22
CA LEU A 103 1.98 -1.80 -7.34
C LEU A 103 2.12 -3.23 -7.85
N THR A 104 1.13 -4.06 -7.57
CA THR A 104 1.15 -5.51 -7.80
C THR A 104 -0.10 -5.96 -8.56
N PRO A 105 -0.07 -7.13 -9.24
CA PRO A 105 -1.21 -7.59 -10.04
C PRO A 105 -2.47 -7.95 -9.26
N ASP A 106 -2.34 -8.23 -7.96
CA ASP A 106 -3.44 -8.56 -7.03
C ASP A 106 -4.28 -7.33 -6.62
N VAL A 107 -3.81 -6.12 -6.93
CA VAL A 107 -4.56 -4.89 -6.72
C VAL A 107 -4.94 -4.25 -8.05
N PRO A 108 -6.07 -3.52 -8.13
CA PRO A 108 -6.43 -2.78 -9.34
C PRO A 108 -5.29 -1.90 -9.82
N GLN A 109 -4.99 -1.95 -11.12
CA GLN A 109 -3.94 -1.13 -11.72
C GLN A 109 -4.18 0.37 -11.48
N ARG A 110 -5.44 0.77 -11.41
CA ARG A 110 -5.89 2.13 -11.09
C ARG A 110 -7.21 2.08 -10.33
N THR A 111 -7.21 2.68 -9.14
CA THR A 111 -8.41 3.03 -8.37
C THR A 111 -8.64 4.52 -8.48
N GLU A 112 -9.87 4.93 -8.80
CA GLU A 112 -10.27 6.32 -8.93
C GLU A 112 -11.30 6.68 -7.86
N VAL A 113 -11.05 7.73 -7.09
CA VAL A 113 -11.96 8.28 -6.10
C VAL A 113 -12.23 9.74 -6.45
N VAL A 114 -13.47 10.05 -6.82
CA VAL A 114 -13.85 11.43 -7.20
C VAL A 114 -14.13 12.22 -5.94
N LEU A 115 -13.27 13.16 -5.61
CA LEU A 115 -13.35 13.89 -4.35
C LEU A 115 -14.19 15.16 -4.48
N ARG A 116 -14.50 15.79 -3.34
CA ARG A 116 -15.01 17.16 -3.31
C ARG A 116 -13.85 18.16 -3.42
N HIS A 117 -14.14 19.38 -3.86
CA HIS A 117 -13.12 20.41 -3.97
C HIS A 117 -12.50 20.69 -2.60
N GLY A 118 -11.18 20.84 -2.54
CA GLY A 118 -10.46 21.10 -1.29
C GLY A 118 -10.28 19.89 -0.36
N SER A 119 -10.60 18.67 -0.82
CA SER A 119 -10.36 17.45 -0.05
C SER A 119 -8.89 17.33 0.38
N ARG A 120 -8.68 16.91 1.63
CA ARG A 120 -7.34 16.68 2.18
C ARG A 120 -6.81 15.28 1.87
N LEU A 121 -7.66 14.39 1.36
CA LEU A 121 -7.30 13.00 1.08
C LEU A 121 -6.18 12.87 0.04
N VAL A 122 -6.05 13.80 -0.90
CA VAL A 122 -4.95 13.78 -1.88
C VAL A 122 -3.59 13.96 -1.20
N ALA A 123 -3.47 14.96 -0.33
CA ALA A 123 -2.25 15.24 0.41
C ALA A 123 -1.92 14.10 1.39
N LEU A 124 -2.95 13.61 2.09
CA LEU A 124 -2.82 12.47 3.00
C LEU A 124 -2.34 11.21 2.26
N ALA A 125 -2.95 10.85 1.14
CA ALA A 125 -2.57 9.68 0.37
C ALA A 125 -1.12 9.78 -0.12
N ARG A 126 -0.69 10.95 -0.62
CA ARG A 126 0.70 11.21 -1.01
C ARG A 126 1.67 11.04 0.16
N GLU A 127 1.36 11.62 1.31
CA GLU A 127 2.17 11.48 2.53
C GLU A 127 2.30 10.02 2.94
N ARG A 128 1.19 9.28 3.00
CA ARG A 128 1.18 7.88 3.44
C ARG A 128 1.92 6.95 2.49
N VAL A 129 1.74 7.12 1.18
CA VAL A 129 2.47 6.34 0.17
C VAL A 129 3.96 6.68 0.17
N ALA A 130 4.32 7.96 0.34
CA ALA A 130 5.71 8.37 0.49
C ALA A 130 6.34 7.72 1.73
N TRP A 131 5.66 7.72 2.87
CA TRP A 131 6.13 7.06 4.10
C TRP A 131 6.34 5.55 3.90
N CYS A 132 5.47 4.89 3.14
CA CYS A 132 5.63 3.47 2.81
C CYS A 132 6.78 3.20 1.85
N THR A 133 7.29 4.20 1.14
CA THR A 133 8.33 4.01 0.12
C THR A 133 9.71 3.86 0.76
N VAL A 134 10.41 2.77 0.46
CA VAL A 134 11.84 2.65 0.71
C VAL A 134 12.54 2.85 -0.63
N PRO A 135 13.34 3.92 -0.81
CA PRO A 135 14.01 4.17 -2.07
C PRO A 135 15.08 3.12 -2.31
N VAL A 136 14.86 2.27 -3.32
CA VAL A 136 15.83 1.29 -3.80
C VAL A 136 15.86 1.35 -5.33
N PRO A 137 17.04 1.24 -5.97
CA PRO A 137 17.09 1.07 -7.41
C PRO A 137 16.55 -0.33 -7.78
N PRO A 138 15.93 -0.48 -8.96
CA PRO A 138 15.62 -1.81 -9.49
C PRO A 138 16.88 -2.66 -9.49
N THR A 139 16.84 -3.79 -8.79
CA THR A 139 18.03 -4.63 -8.56
C THR A 139 17.78 -6.01 -9.10
N ARG A 140 18.70 -6.49 -9.94
CA ARG A 140 18.67 -7.87 -10.46
C ARG A 140 18.98 -8.85 -9.32
N LEU A 141 18.15 -9.89 -9.19
CA LEU A 141 18.29 -10.98 -8.24
C LEU A 141 18.72 -12.25 -8.99
N ASP A 142 19.89 -12.18 -9.64
CA ASP A 142 20.47 -13.27 -10.45
C ASP A 142 19.44 -13.92 -11.42
N ALA A 143 19.33 -15.25 -11.36
CA ALA A 143 18.40 -16.04 -12.18
C ALA A 143 16.95 -16.04 -11.66
N ILE A 144 16.68 -15.40 -10.51
CA ILE A 144 15.36 -15.39 -9.88
C ILE A 144 14.47 -14.33 -10.54
N GLY A 145 14.98 -13.11 -10.69
CA GLY A 145 14.16 -12.00 -11.17
C GLY A 145 14.75 -10.63 -10.89
N THR A 146 13.86 -9.65 -10.74
CA THR A 146 14.21 -8.26 -10.45
C THR A 146 13.39 -7.75 -9.27
N LEU A 147 14.07 -7.21 -8.26
CA LEU A 147 13.45 -6.43 -7.21
C LEU A 147 12.94 -5.11 -7.80
N LEU A 148 11.63 -4.90 -7.79
CA LEU A 148 10.98 -3.71 -8.33
C LEU A 148 10.76 -2.62 -7.28
N ALA A 149 10.41 -3.02 -6.06
CA ALA A 149 10.12 -2.08 -4.98
C ALA A 149 10.29 -2.72 -3.60
N VAL A 150 10.57 -1.87 -2.62
CA VAL A 150 10.55 -2.20 -1.20
C VAL A 150 9.62 -1.23 -0.50
N ARG A 151 8.72 -1.77 0.33
CA ARG A 151 7.71 -0.99 1.05
C ARG A 151 7.77 -1.26 2.54
N ARG A 152 7.66 -0.20 3.35
CA ARG A 152 7.38 -0.36 4.78
C ARG A 152 5.93 -0.83 4.93
N ARG A 153 5.70 -1.83 5.78
CA ARG A 153 4.34 -2.27 6.12
C ARG A 153 3.76 -1.38 7.22
N PRO A 154 2.66 -0.65 6.99
CA PRO A 154 2.03 0.11 8.06
C PRO A 154 1.53 -0.79 9.21
N GLY A 155 1.80 -0.37 10.45
CA GLY A 155 1.32 -1.08 11.64
C GLY A 155 2.07 -2.35 12.02
N ALA A 156 3.15 -2.70 11.32
CA ALA A 156 4.03 -3.80 11.66
C ALA A 156 5.49 -3.42 11.36
N ASP A 157 6.42 -3.94 12.15
CA ASP A 157 7.84 -3.83 11.84
C ASP A 157 8.18 -4.85 10.76
N GLY A 158 8.29 -4.39 9.52
CA GLY A 158 8.55 -5.27 8.39
C GLY A 158 8.59 -4.55 7.05
N LEU A 159 9.24 -5.22 6.10
CA LEU A 159 9.31 -4.80 4.71
C LEU A 159 8.49 -5.75 3.84
N VAL A 160 7.90 -5.17 2.82
CA VAL A 160 7.23 -5.88 1.72
C VAL A 160 8.10 -5.70 0.49
N TRP A 161 8.56 -6.82 -0.06
CA TRP A 161 9.40 -6.85 -1.25
C TRP A 161 8.56 -7.23 -2.46
N VAL A 162 8.63 -6.43 -3.51
CA VAL A 162 7.92 -6.67 -4.76
C VAL A 162 8.92 -7.11 -5.81
N VAL A 163 8.81 -8.38 -6.20
CA VAL A 163 9.76 -9.02 -7.12
C VAL A 163 9.02 -9.46 -8.37
N ALA A 164 9.54 -9.05 -9.53
CA ALA A 164 9.15 -9.64 -10.80
C ALA A 164 10.04 -10.84 -11.08
N PHE A 165 9.45 -12.03 -11.12
CA PHE A 165 10.15 -13.26 -11.44
C PHE A 165 10.55 -13.32 -12.91
N GLY A 166 11.70 -13.91 -13.18
CA GLY A 166 12.16 -14.22 -14.54
C GLY A 166 11.22 -15.21 -15.23
N ALA A 167 11.30 -15.25 -16.56
CA ALA A 167 10.53 -16.21 -17.34
C ALA A 167 10.85 -17.65 -16.90
N GLY A 168 9.81 -18.44 -16.62
CA GLY A 168 9.95 -19.83 -16.19
C GLY A 168 10.28 -20.03 -14.70
N VAL A 169 10.44 -18.96 -13.93
CA VAL A 169 10.64 -19.06 -12.47
C VAL A 169 9.28 -19.15 -11.77
N ASN A 170 9.06 -20.23 -11.02
CA ASN A 170 7.86 -20.42 -10.21
C ASN A 170 8.05 -19.80 -8.82
N GLY A 171 7.26 -18.78 -8.50
CA GLY A 171 7.31 -18.13 -7.18
C GLY A 171 6.82 -19.02 -6.04
N GLU A 172 5.99 -20.03 -6.33
CA GLU A 172 5.44 -20.94 -5.32
C GLU A 172 6.36 -22.12 -5.02
N ASP A 173 7.50 -22.24 -5.73
CA ASP A 173 8.49 -23.28 -5.50
C ASP A 173 9.31 -22.99 -4.21
N PRO A 174 9.37 -23.93 -3.24
CA PRO A 174 10.16 -23.76 -2.03
C PRO A 174 11.64 -23.44 -2.27
N ASP A 175 12.26 -24.03 -3.29
CA ASP A 175 13.67 -23.77 -3.60
C ASP A 175 13.88 -22.35 -4.13
N THR A 176 12.95 -21.86 -4.93
CA THR A 176 12.89 -20.46 -5.37
C THR A 176 12.70 -19.51 -4.18
N SER A 177 11.89 -19.89 -3.20
CA SER A 177 11.65 -19.14 -1.97
C SER A 177 12.92 -18.97 -1.13
N VAL A 178 13.69 -20.05 -0.95
CA VAL A 178 14.97 -20.04 -0.20
C VAL A 178 16.01 -19.19 -0.91
N ARG A 179 16.16 -19.36 -2.23
CA ARG A 179 17.10 -18.56 -3.04
C ARG A 179 16.73 -17.08 -2.99
N LEU A 180 15.44 -16.76 -3.07
CA LEU A 180 14.95 -15.39 -3.00
C LEU A 180 15.24 -14.77 -1.63
N ALA A 181 14.98 -15.49 -0.54
CA ALA A 181 15.28 -15.00 0.81
C ALA A 181 16.77 -14.67 0.98
N SER A 182 17.66 -15.52 0.45
CA SER A 182 19.11 -15.27 0.45
C SER A 182 19.47 -14.02 -0.37
N ALA A 183 18.94 -13.90 -1.59
CA ALA A 183 19.19 -12.74 -2.45
C ALA A 183 18.70 -11.43 -1.80
N LEU A 184 17.51 -11.43 -1.19
CA LEU A 184 16.98 -10.27 -0.47
C LEU A 184 17.81 -9.92 0.77
N HIS A 185 18.35 -10.92 1.47
CA HIS A 185 19.27 -10.68 2.58
C HIS A 185 20.55 -9.95 2.12
N HIS A 186 21.11 -10.32 0.96
CA HIS A 186 22.25 -9.62 0.39
C HIS A 186 21.94 -8.19 -0.03
N VAL A 187 20.79 -7.94 -0.68
CA VAL A 187 20.33 -6.59 -1.00
C VAL A 187 20.22 -5.75 0.27
N ARG A 188 19.62 -6.33 1.31
CA ARG A 188 19.46 -5.68 2.61
C ARG A 188 20.78 -5.25 3.22
N ALA A 189 21.76 -6.16 3.26
CA ALA A 189 23.08 -5.90 3.82
C ALA A 189 23.85 -4.84 3.02
N ARG A 190 23.71 -4.84 1.69
CA ARG A 190 24.38 -3.86 0.80
C ARG A 190 23.79 -2.46 0.94
N ASP A 191 22.46 -2.36 0.98
CA ASP A 191 21.73 -1.10 0.86
C ASP A 191 21.31 -0.49 2.22
N GLY A 192 21.58 -1.19 3.33
CA GLY A 192 21.35 -0.69 4.69
C GLY A 192 19.87 -0.55 5.07
N ILE A 193 19.02 -1.42 4.50
CA ILE A 193 17.55 -1.45 4.73
C ILE A 193 17.11 -2.49 5.76
#